data_AF-A0A2W6REW2-F1
#
_entry.id   AF-A0A2W6REW2-F1
#
_cell.length_a   1.000
_cell.length_b   1.000
_cell.length_c   1.000
_cell.angle_alpha   90.00
_cell.angle_beta   90.00
_cell.angle_gamma   90.00
#
_symmetry.space_group_name_H-M   'P 1'
#
loop_
_entity.id
_entity.type
_entity.pdbx_description
1 polymer ?
#
loop_
_entity_poly.entity_id
_entity_poly.type
_entity_poly.pdbx_seq_one_letter_code
_entity_poly.pdbx_strand_id
1 'polypeptide(L)'
;MAVDITPRNFALLHDQGLAPRARDSVSGKAGARVYDGVGLAHAALIGALHLSGLELLVAGRLAAAFADQFDLSYGKLPSNLGAYIHAPLNPQSGYRPWDDEPGEAPIDTDQDYWLHERLRNRSGLYQPATALTGDFIIDIADHSFVTTENKGRETIKVFSPVSGGLPASPDFRIVGRGSTAQIVAVHEELDSLDVFSDARAADQLRRLERDYLDGRDNAVTRLRINLSLAIRNAFDRLQDQRASITMG
;
A
#
# COMPACT_ATOMS: atom_id res chain seq x y z
N MET A 1 -16.85 6.41 6.71
CA MET A 1 -16.00 5.21 6.89
C MET A 1 -14.56 5.58 6.65
N ALA A 2 -13.63 4.93 7.36
CA ALA A 2 -12.22 5.30 7.36
C ALA A 2 -11.47 5.01 6.03
N VAL A 3 -12.05 4.23 5.11
CA VAL A 3 -11.33 3.67 3.94
C VAL A 3 -12.07 3.87 2.61
N ASP A 4 -13.04 4.77 2.53
CA ASP A 4 -13.77 5.11 1.27
C ASP A 4 -14.48 3.96 0.54
N ILE A 5 -14.72 2.84 1.22
CA ILE A 5 -15.49 1.71 0.69
C ILE A 5 -16.83 1.69 1.41
N THR A 6 -17.96 1.59 0.69
CA THR A 6 -19.30 1.46 1.29
C THR A 6 -19.49 0.08 1.97
N PRO A 7 -20.41 -0.09 2.94
CA PRO A 7 -20.54 -1.37 3.65
C PRO A 7 -20.99 -2.48 2.68
N ARG A 8 -21.82 -2.11 1.69
CA ARG A 8 -22.24 -2.99 0.60
C ARG A 8 -21.06 -3.44 -0.26
N ASN A 9 -20.18 -2.51 -0.65
CA ASN A 9 -18.99 -2.85 -1.44
C ASN A 9 -18.03 -3.73 -0.62
N PHE A 10 -17.88 -3.45 0.67
CA PHE A 10 -17.05 -4.26 1.56
C PHE A 10 -17.60 -5.69 1.74
N ALA A 11 -18.93 -5.84 1.87
CA ALA A 11 -19.58 -7.14 1.89
C ALA A 11 -19.34 -7.92 0.58
N LEU A 12 -19.47 -7.26 -0.57
CA LEU A 12 -19.16 -7.89 -1.87
C LEU A 12 -17.70 -8.36 -1.94
N LEU A 13 -16.75 -7.54 -1.49
CA LEU A 13 -15.34 -7.93 -1.43
C LEU A 13 -15.13 -9.15 -0.53
N HIS A 14 -15.81 -9.21 0.61
CA HIS A 14 -15.76 -10.37 1.49
C HIS A 14 -16.30 -11.64 0.80
N ASP A 15 -17.45 -11.55 0.12
CA ASP A 15 -18.06 -12.67 -0.60
C ASP A 15 -17.17 -13.19 -1.74
N GLN A 16 -16.33 -12.32 -2.30
CA GLN A 16 -15.35 -12.67 -3.34
C GLN A 16 -13.98 -13.09 -2.78
N GLY A 17 -13.81 -13.11 -1.46
CA GLY A 17 -12.51 -13.42 -0.82
C GLY A 17 -11.43 -12.34 -1.05
N LEU A 18 -11.84 -11.10 -1.34
CA LEU A 18 -10.96 -9.96 -1.64
C LEU A 18 -10.94 -8.89 -0.53
N ALA A 19 -11.74 -9.06 0.52
CA ALA A 19 -11.64 -8.21 1.70
C ALA A 19 -10.38 -8.57 2.51
N PRO A 20 -9.83 -7.64 3.30
CA PRO A 20 -8.75 -7.95 4.23
C PRO A 20 -9.14 -9.11 5.16
N ARG A 21 -8.15 -9.90 5.57
CA ARG A 21 -8.38 -10.97 6.55
C ARG A 21 -8.75 -10.34 7.90
N ALA A 22 -9.83 -10.82 8.50
CA ALA A 22 -10.18 -10.42 9.87
C ALA A 22 -9.23 -11.12 10.85
N ARG A 23 -8.83 -10.41 11.90
CA ARG A 23 -8.01 -10.97 12.98
C ARG A 23 -8.85 -11.90 13.86
N ASP A 24 -10.05 -11.44 14.21
CA ASP A 24 -10.99 -12.18 15.05
C ASP A 24 -12.42 -12.02 14.52
N SER A 25 -13.28 -12.96 14.92
CA SER A 25 -14.72 -12.86 14.75
C SER A 25 -15.41 -12.94 16.10
N VAL A 26 -16.30 -12.01 16.39
CA VAL A 26 -17.08 -11.96 17.62
C VAL A 26 -18.38 -12.73 17.38
N SER A 27 -18.62 -13.79 18.16
CA SER A 27 -19.86 -14.57 18.07
C SER A 27 -21.07 -13.77 18.56
N GLY A 28 -22.13 -13.71 17.77
CA GLY A 28 -23.39 -13.04 18.12
C GLY A 28 -24.33 -12.94 16.91
N LYS A 29 -25.57 -12.42 17.11
CA LYS A 29 -26.62 -12.34 16.07
C LYS A 29 -26.21 -11.61 14.78
N ALA A 30 -25.13 -10.83 14.80
CA ALA A 30 -24.63 -10.05 13.67
C ALA A 30 -23.18 -10.37 13.25
N GLY A 31 -22.50 -11.31 13.91
CA GLY A 31 -21.12 -11.74 13.57
C GLY A 31 -20.15 -10.58 13.27
N ALA A 32 -19.79 -9.80 14.28
CA ALA A 32 -18.86 -8.68 14.07
C ALA A 32 -17.45 -9.21 13.77
N ARG A 33 -16.75 -8.59 12.82
CA ARG A 33 -15.36 -8.91 12.48
C ARG A 33 -14.44 -7.84 13.02
N VAL A 34 -13.29 -8.26 13.54
CA VAL A 34 -12.25 -7.36 14.08
C VAL A 34 -11.11 -7.30 13.09
N TYR A 35 -10.68 -6.08 12.78
CA TYR A 35 -9.55 -5.78 11.90
C TYR A 35 -8.51 -4.97 12.67
N ASP A 36 -7.24 -5.25 12.42
CA ASP A 36 -6.11 -4.51 12.97
C ASP A 36 -5.59 -3.45 11.98
N GLY A 37 -4.43 -2.85 12.30
CA GLY A 37 -3.81 -1.84 11.44
C GLY A 37 -3.44 -2.36 10.05
N VAL A 38 -3.04 -3.64 9.93
CA VAL A 38 -2.73 -4.26 8.64
C VAL A 38 -4.00 -4.43 7.81
N GLY A 39 -5.08 -4.92 8.44
CA GLY A 39 -6.39 -5.02 7.80
C GLY A 39 -6.93 -3.66 7.34
N LEU A 40 -6.74 -2.60 8.14
CA LEU A 40 -7.12 -1.24 7.76
C LEU A 40 -6.28 -0.71 6.60
N ALA A 41 -4.96 -0.94 6.60
CA ALA A 41 -4.06 -0.53 5.52
C ALA A 41 -4.43 -1.19 4.19
N HIS A 42 -4.75 -2.49 4.20
CA HIS A 42 -5.24 -3.19 3.03
C HIS A 42 -6.57 -2.59 2.54
N ALA A 43 -7.55 -2.39 3.43
CA ALA A 43 -8.81 -1.73 3.05
C ALA A 43 -8.60 -0.32 2.50
N ALA A 44 -7.65 0.45 3.04
CA ALA A 44 -7.29 1.78 2.56
C ALA A 44 -6.74 1.74 1.12
N LEU A 45 -5.91 0.75 0.79
CA LEU A 45 -5.43 0.55 -0.58
C LEU A 45 -6.59 0.23 -1.54
N ILE A 46 -7.49 -0.69 -1.17
CA ILE A 46 -8.68 -1.00 -1.99
C ILE A 46 -9.49 0.28 -2.24
N GLY A 47 -9.75 1.06 -1.19
CA GLY A 47 -10.48 2.32 -1.26
C GLY A 47 -9.82 3.32 -2.18
N ALA A 48 -8.51 3.52 -2.04
CA ALA A 48 -7.74 4.46 -2.85
C ALA A 48 -7.73 4.09 -4.33
N LEU A 49 -7.54 2.80 -4.65
CA LEU A 49 -7.62 2.28 -6.01
C LEU A 49 -9.01 2.47 -6.61
N HIS A 50 -10.06 2.12 -5.85
CA HIS A 50 -11.43 2.23 -6.32
C HIS A 50 -11.86 3.69 -6.54
N LEU A 51 -11.53 4.58 -5.61
CA LEU A 51 -11.79 6.02 -5.74
C LEU A 51 -11.05 6.65 -6.92
N SER A 52 -9.87 6.11 -7.25
CA SER A 52 -9.08 6.58 -8.39
C SER A 52 -9.64 6.09 -9.74
N GLY A 53 -10.71 5.28 -9.74
CA GLY A 53 -11.41 4.86 -10.95
C GLY A 53 -11.20 3.39 -11.35
N LEU A 54 -10.53 2.58 -10.52
CA LEU A 54 -10.53 1.14 -10.73
C LEU A 54 -11.88 0.51 -10.34
N GLU A 55 -12.28 -0.48 -11.13
CA GLU A 55 -13.42 -1.32 -10.80
C GLU A 55 -13.18 -2.05 -9.46
N LEU A 56 -14.20 -2.12 -8.61
CA LEU A 56 -14.06 -2.58 -7.21
C LEU A 56 -13.36 -3.94 -7.07
N LEU A 57 -13.70 -4.91 -7.92
CA LEU A 57 -13.08 -6.24 -7.87
C LEU A 57 -11.63 -6.22 -8.35
N VAL A 58 -11.29 -5.38 -9.34
CA VAL A 58 -9.91 -5.18 -9.79
C VAL A 58 -9.09 -4.51 -8.70
N ALA A 59 -9.64 -3.48 -8.05
CA ALA A 59 -9.02 -2.83 -6.90
C ALA A 59 -8.78 -3.82 -5.76
N GLY A 60 -9.76 -4.67 -5.44
CA GLY A 60 -9.62 -5.74 -4.45
C GLY A 60 -8.51 -6.72 -4.78
N ARG A 61 -8.45 -7.22 -6.03
CA ARG A 61 -7.40 -8.15 -6.46
C ARG A 61 -6.02 -7.53 -6.46
N LEU A 62 -5.89 -6.30 -6.95
CA LEU A 62 -4.60 -5.62 -6.99
C LEU A 62 -4.10 -5.30 -5.58
N ALA A 63 -4.99 -4.88 -4.68
CA ALA A 63 -4.64 -4.66 -3.28
C ALA A 63 -4.19 -5.96 -2.59
N ALA A 64 -4.87 -7.09 -2.87
CA ALA A 64 -4.48 -8.39 -2.35
C ALA A 64 -3.09 -8.81 -2.87
N ALA A 65 -2.80 -8.62 -4.16
CA ALA A 65 -1.49 -8.92 -4.73
C ALA A 65 -0.36 -8.10 -4.07
N PHE A 66 -0.58 -6.79 -3.84
CA PHE A 66 0.35 -5.97 -3.07
C PHE A 66 0.47 -6.42 -1.61
N ALA A 67 -0.65 -6.75 -0.95
CA ALA A 67 -0.62 -7.22 0.42
C ALA A 67 0.21 -8.50 0.56
N ASP A 68 0.02 -9.49 -0.33
CA ASP A 68 0.78 -10.74 -0.33
C ASP A 68 2.28 -10.49 -0.61
N GLN A 69 2.63 -9.63 -1.58
CA GLN A 69 4.03 -9.27 -1.88
C GLN A 69 4.73 -8.63 -0.67
N PHE A 70 4.04 -7.73 0.03
CA PHE A 70 4.62 -7.04 1.19
C PHE A 70 4.57 -7.86 2.48
N ASP A 71 3.57 -8.72 2.67
CA ASP A 71 3.46 -9.59 3.85
C ASP A 71 4.68 -10.51 3.97
N LEU A 72 5.11 -11.11 2.86
CA LEU A 72 6.29 -11.99 2.82
C LEU A 72 7.60 -11.30 3.20
N SER A 73 7.74 -10.00 2.88
CA SER A 73 8.99 -9.26 3.06
C SER A 73 9.01 -8.39 4.32
N TYR A 74 7.85 -7.85 4.70
CA TYR A 74 7.72 -6.78 5.70
C TYR A 74 6.54 -6.97 6.66
N GLY A 75 5.64 -7.94 6.41
CA GLY A 75 4.44 -8.19 7.22
C GLY A 75 3.33 -7.14 7.10
N LYS A 76 3.53 -6.05 6.33
CA LYS A 76 2.56 -4.95 6.19
C LYS A 76 2.82 -4.09 4.95
N LEU A 77 1.76 -3.43 4.48
CA LEU A 77 1.85 -2.39 3.45
C LEU A 77 2.57 -1.14 4.00
N PRO A 78 3.35 -0.40 3.18
CA PRO A 78 4.19 0.68 3.65
C PRO A 78 3.42 1.99 3.88
N SER A 79 3.13 2.35 5.13
CA SER A 79 2.55 3.66 5.50
C SER A 79 3.53 4.83 5.44
N ASN A 80 4.84 4.53 5.42
CA ASN A 80 5.94 5.49 5.55
C ASN A 80 5.94 6.31 6.86
N LEU A 81 5.22 5.86 7.91
CA LEU A 81 5.21 6.54 9.22
C LEU A 81 6.58 6.54 9.90
N GLY A 82 7.42 5.53 9.63
CA GLY A 82 8.81 5.49 10.09
C GLY A 82 9.65 6.69 9.65
N ALA A 83 9.25 7.42 8.59
CA ALA A 83 9.92 8.66 8.20
C ALA A 83 9.91 9.72 9.32
N TYR A 84 8.89 9.74 10.18
CA TYR A 84 8.82 10.63 11.33
C TYR A 84 9.79 10.27 12.44
N ILE A 85 10.37 9.07 12.44
CA ILE A 85 11.33 8.64 13.46
C ILE A 85 12.72 9.27 13.21
N HIS A 86 13.01 9.60 11.96
CA HIS A 86 14.34 10.02 11.50
C HIS A 86 14.35 11.46 10.97
N ALA A 87 15.55 12.03 10.86
CA ALA A 87 15.74 13.30 10.14
C ALA A 87 15.33 13.13 8.65
N PRO A 88 14.79 14.17 8.01
CA PRO A 88 14.62 15.53 8.52
C PRO A 88 13.32 15.77 9.30
N LEU A 89 12.38 14.82 9.30
CA LEU A 89 11.06 15.00 9.93
C LEU A 89 11.15 14.98 11.47
N ASN A 90 12.10 14.24 12.02
CA ASN A 90 12.57 14.41 13.38
C ASN A 90 13.96 15.08 13.39
N PRO A 91 14.03 16.42 13.52
CA PRO A 91 15.30 17.13 13.47
C PRO A 91 16.14 16.97 14.75
N GLN A 92 15.55 16.48 15.84
CA GLN A 92 16.22 16.34 17.14
C GLN A 92 16.64 14.88 17.35
N SER A 93 17.92 14.57 17.08
CA SER A 93 18.48 13.24 17.32
C SER A 93 18.31 12.83 18.79
N GLY A 94 17.63 11.71 19.03
CA GLY A 94 17.34 11.19 20.37
C GLY A 94 16.06 11.74 21.03
N TYR A 95 15.44 12.80 20.49
CA TYR A 95 14.11 13.22 20.91
C TYR A 95 13.06 12.32 20.25
N ARG A 96 12.21 11.71 21.06
CA ARG A 96 11.18 10.79 20.62
C ARG A 96 9.86 11.20 21.27
N PRO A 97 9.14 12.18 20.71
CA PRO A 97 7.86 12.64 21.27
C PRO A 97 6.76 11.58 21.22
N TRP A 98 7.02 10.45 20.56
CA TRP A 98 6.18 9.26 20.54
C TRP A 98 6.62 8.20 21.57
N ASP A 99 7.77 8.35 22.23
CA ASP A 99 8.19 7.46 23.31
C ASP A 99 7.34 7.74 24.57
N ASP A 100 7.25 6.72 25.40
CA ASP A 100 6.33 6.66 26.54
C ASP A 100 6.64 7.66 27.65
N GLU A 101 5.57 8.17 28.26
CA GLU A 101 5.68 8.85 29.55
C GLU A 101 6.13 7.86 30.63
N PRO A 102 6.80 8.33 31.70
CA PRO A 102 7.21 7.46 32.80
C PRO A 102 6.02 6.64 33.36
N GLY A 103 6.05 5.32 33.17
CA GLY A 103 5.02 4.39 33.66
C GLY A 103 4.10 3.79 32.58
N GLU A 104 4.21 4.22 31.32
CA GLU A 104 3.54 3.57 30.19
C GLU A 104 4.39 2.43 29.59
N ALA A 105 3.72 1.46 28.95
CA ALA A 105 4.40 0.36 28.28
C ALA A 105 5.00 0.84 26.94
N PRO A 106 6.24 0.41 26.60
CA PRO A 106 6.89 0.69 25.32
C PRO A 106 5.94 0.54 24.13
N ILE A 107 5.79 1.56 23.30
CA ILE A 107 5.11 1.39 22.01
C ILE A 107 5.92 0.49 21.08
N ASP A 108 5.21 -0.38 20.38
CA ASP A 108 5.78 -1.12 19.26
C ASP A 108 5.78 -0.21 18.03
N THR A 109 6.92 0.38 17.70
CA THR A 109 7.07 1.27 16.54
C THR A 109 6.92 0.55 15.20
N ASP A 110 6.94 -0.79 15.20
CA ASP A 110 6.64 -1.59 14.02
C ASP A 110 5.13 -1.75 13.82
N GLN A 111 4.29 -1.33 14.78
CA GLN A 111 2.85 -1.24 14.60
C GLN A 111 2.43 0.17 14.20
N ASP A 112 2.29 0.36 12.88
CA ASP A 112 1.97 1.65 12.24
C ASP A 112 0.78 2.38 12.87
N TYR A 113 -0.26 1.66 13.28
CA TYR A 113 -1.42 2.27 13.94
C TYR A 113 -1.05 2.96 15.26
N TRP A 114 -0.25 2.31 16.11
CA TRP A 114 0.15 2.86 17.40
C TRP A 114 1.18 3.98 17.24
N LEU A 115 2.11 3.84 16.31
CA LEU A 115 3.03 4.91 15.96
C LEU A 115 2.27 6.15 15.46
N HIS A 116 1.28 5.97 14.59
CA HIS A 116 0.40 7.05 14.12
C HIS A 116 -0.35 7.71 15.28
N GLU A 117 -0.98 6.93 16.17
CA GLU A 117 -1.74 7.45 17.30
C GLU A 117 -0.88 8.37 18.18
N ARG A 118 0.34 7.93 18.50
CA ARG A 118 1.28 8.73 19.32
C ARG A 118 1.77 9.97 18.58
N LEU A 119 2.19 9.82 17.32
CA LEU A 119 2.62 10.94 16.49
C LEU A 119 1.53 12.01 16.40
N ARG A 120 0.28 11.60 16.19
CA ARG A 120 -0.84 12.52 16.02
C ARG A 120 -1.29 13.21 17.31
N ASN A 121 -1.30 12.49 18.43
CA ASN A 121 -1.83 13.01 19.69
C ASN A 121 -0.79 13.67 20.60
N ARG A 122 0.49 13.28 20.46
CA ARG A 122 1.54 13.64 21.43
C ARG A 122 2.73 14.38 20.81
N SER A 123 2.78 14.49 19.48
CA SER A 123 3.84 15.23 18.80
C SER A 123 3.28 16.42 18.00
N GLY A 124 4.07 17.49 17.91
CA GLY A 124 3.87 18.55 16.92
C GLY A 124 4.46 18.23 15.54
N LEU A 125 4.95 17.01 15.33
CA LEU A 125 5.67 16.60 14.11
C LEU A 125 4.73 16.08 13.03
N TYR A 126 3.65 15.39 13.43
CA TYR A 126 2.73 14.76 12.49
C TYR A 126 1.97 15.79 11.65
N GLN A 127 1.90 15.55 10.35
CA GLN A 127 1.21 16.41 9.39
C GLN A 127 0.14 15.61 8.66
N PRO A 128 -1.15 15.75 9.04
CA PRO A 128 -2.26 15.07 8.38
C PRO A 128 -2.35 15.44 6.90
N ALA A 129 -2.82 14.51 6.07
CA ALA A 129 -3.04 14.71 4.63
C ALA A 129 -1.81 15.19 3.82
N THR A 130 -0.59 15.03 4.36
CA THR A 130 0.64 15.47 3.71
C THR A 130 1.40 14.30 3.09
N ALA A 131 1.64 14.38 1.77
CA ALA A 131 2.52 13.46 1.08
C ALA A 131 3.98 13.67 1.50
N LEU A 132 4.70 12.59 1.78
CA LEU A 132 6.08 12.61 2.24
C LEU A 132 7.03 12.12 1.15
N THR A 133 8.29 12.57 1.24
CA THR A 133 9.37 11.93 0.48
C THR A 133 9.53 10.49 0.96
N GLY A 134 9.65 9.55 0.02
CA GLY A 134 9.69 8.12 0.29
C GLY A 134 8.32 7.45 0.34
N ASP A 135 7.21 8.19 0.15
CA ASP A 135 5.89 7.57 0.03
C ASP A 135 5.87 6.60 -1.15
N PHE A 136 5.23 5.44 -0.95
CA PHE A 136 5.09 4.41 -1.95
C PHE A 136 3.99 4.77 -2.95
N ILE A 137 4.37 4.89 -4.21
CA ILE A 137 3.49 5.29 -5.32
C ILE A 137 3.21 4.07 -6.19
N ILE A 138 1.94 3.87 -6.51
CA ILE A 138 1.47 2.91 -7.50
C ILE A 138 1.02 3.71 -8.72
N ASP A 139 1.65 3.47 -9.86
CA ASP A 139 1.30 4.01 -11.18
C ASP A 139 0.60 2.91 -11.99
N ILE A 140 -0.60 3.18 -12.48
CA ILE A 140 -1.37 2.25 -13.33
C ILE A 140 -1.63 2.94 -14.67
N ALA A 141 -1.00 2.42 -15.71
CA ALA A 141 -1.12 2.90 -17.08
C ALA A 141 -2.11 2.05 -17.87
N ASP A 142 -3.06 2.72 -18.54
CA ASP A 142 -4.09 2.12 -19.39
C ASP A 142 -4.87 0.97 -18.76
N HIS A 143 -5.06 1.05 -17.43
CA HIS A 143 -5.71 0.02 -16.63
C HIS A 143 -5.06 -1.37 -16.80
N SER A 144 -3.78 -1.41 -17.18
CA SER A 144 -3.06 -2.63 -17.54
C SER A 144 -1.70 -2.71 -16.85
N PHE A 145 -0.80 -1.75 -17.09
CA PHE A 145 0.56 -1.82 -16.58
C PHE A 145 0.65 -1.19 -15.20
N VAL A 146 1.00 -1.98 -14.18
CA VAL A 146 1.22 -1.52 -12.82
C VAL A 146 2.71 -1.43 -12.54
N THR A 147 3.14 -0.22 -12.18
CA THR A 147 4.51 0.07 -11.80
C THR A 147 4.55 0.78 -10.45
N THR A 148 5.65 0.67 -9.73
CA THR A 148 5.83 1.37 -8.46
C THR A 148 7.10 2.20 -8.40
N GLU A 149 7.05 3.27 -7.60
CA GLU A 149 8.18 4.15 -7.34
C GLU A 149 8.04 4.78 -5.95
N ASN A 150 9.07 5.49 -5.50
CA ASN A 150 9.06 6.23 -4.24
C ASN A 150 9.04 7.73 -4.53
N LYS A 151 8.05 8.45 -3.96
CA LYS A 151 7.88 9.89 -4.14
C LYS A 151 9.13 10.67 -3.72
N GLY A 152 9.59 11.62 -4.54
CA GLY A 152 10.72 12.50 -4.19
C GLY A 152 12.07 11.77 -4.13
N ARG A 153 12.13 10.56 -4.69
CA ARG A 153 13.34 9.71 -4.80
C ARG A 153 13.57 9.27 -6.23
N GLU A 154 13.15 10.08 -7.21
CA GLU A 154 13.20 9.76 -8.65
C GLU A 154 14.64 9.58 -9.18
N THR A 155 15.63 10.08 -8.44
CA THR A 155 17.06 9.88 -8.71
C THR A 155 17.58 8.51 -8.29
N ILE A 156 16.90 7.82 -7.37
CA ILE A 156 17.22 6.47 -6.93
C ILE A 156 16.54 5.50 -7.89
N LYS A 157 17.34 4.82 -8.72
CA LYS A 157 16.84 3.82 -9.66
C LYS A 157 16.48 2.52 -8.95
N VAL A 158 15.39 1.90 -9.40
CA VAL A 158 15.02 0.55 -8.97
C VAL A 158 16.00 -0.43 -9.61
N PHE A 159 16.62 -1.29 -8.79
CA PHE A 159 17.56 -2.27 -9.30
C PHE A 159 16.83 -3.34 -10.12
N SER A 160 17.33 -3.60 -11.32
CA SER A 160 16.97 -4.75 -12.16
C SER A 160 18.19 -5.64 -12.34
N PRO A 161 18.06 -6.97 -12.20
CA PRO A 161 19.16 -7.90 -12.43
C PRO A 161 19.65 -7.92 -13.89
N VAL A 162 18.85 -7.43 -14.84
CA VAL A 162 19.14 -7.52 -16.28
C VAL A 162 19.26 -6.18 -16.99
N SER A 163 18.69 -5.12 -16.42
CA SER A 163 18.72 -3.75 -16.97
C SER A 163 19.45 -2.74 -16.08
N GLY A 164 19.92 -3.16 -14.89
CA GLY A 164 20.64 -2.30 -13.96
C GLY A 164 19.71 -1.39 -13.18
N GLY A 165 19.39 -0.21 -13.71
CA GLY A 165 18.60 0.81 -13.00
C GLY A 165 17.36 1.25 -13.78
N LEU A 166 16.17 0.97 -13.25
CA LEU A 166 14.88 1.35 -13.81
C LEU A 166 14.31 2.62 -13.15
N PRO A 167 13.55 3.46 -13.88
CA PRO A 167 12.89 4.64 -13.31
C PRO A 167 11.69 4.30 -12.42
N ALA A 168 11.06 3.14 -12.63
CA ALA A 168 9.99 2.58 -11.81
C ALA A 168 10.10 1.05 -11.87
N SER A 169 9.61 0.36 -10.83
CA SER A 169 9.54 -1.11 -10.77
C SER A 169 8.33 -1.58 -11.57
N PRO A 170 8.48 -2.46 -12.58
CA PRO A 170 7.37 -3.27 -13.07
C PRO A 170 6.95 -4.25 -11.97
N ASP A 171 5.67 -4.27 -11.59
CA ASP A 171 5.19 -5.17 -10.54
C ASP A 171 4.11 -6.12 -11.04
N PHE A 172 3.05 -5.59 -11.68
CA PHE A 172 1.90 -6.39 -12.11
C PHE A 172 1.29 -5.95 -13.45
N ARG A 173 0.68 -6.90 -14.15
CA ARG A 173 -0.23 -6.66 -15.27
C ARG A 173 -1.67 -6.96 -14.84
N ILE A 174 -2.56 -6.02 -15.11
CA ILE A 174 -4.01 -6.24 -15.04
C ILE A 174 -4.46 -6.78 -16.39
N VAL A 175 -4.94 -8.02 -16.42
CA VAL A 175 -5.44 -8.69 -17.63
C VAL A 175 -6.94 -8.89 -17.52
N GLY A 176 -7.69 -8.45 -18.54
CA GLY A 176 -9.17 -8.51 -18.53
C GLY A 176 -9.82 -7.36 -17.75
N ARG A 177 -11.10 -7.51 -17.42
CA ARG A 177 -11.91 -6.49 -16.72
C ARG A 177 -12.93 -7.13 -15.78
N GLY A 178 -13.46 -6.35 -14.84
CA GLY A 178 -14.52 -6.76 -13.94
C GLY A 178 -14.20 -8.01 -13.14
N SER A 179 -15.19 -8.90 -13.07
CA SER A 179 -15.08 -10.15 -12.31
C SER A 179 -14.03 -11.12 -12.83
N THR A 180 -13.68 -11.05 -14.13
CA THR A 180 -12.72 -11.94 -14.79
C THR A 180 -11.31 -11.37 -14.84
N ALA A 181 -11.09 -10.17 -14.28
CA ALA A 181 -9.77 -9.58 -14.26
C ALA A 181 -8.78 -10.42 -13.43
N GLN A 182 -7.55 -10.51 -13.92
CA GLN A 182 -6.43 -11.17 -13.28
C GLN A 182 -5.32 -10.15 -13.02
N ILE A 183 -4.60 -10.34 -11.92
CA ILE A 183 -3.40 -9.58 -11.58
C ILE A 183 -2.24 -10.56 -11.74
N VAL A 184 -1.43 -10.35 -12.75
CA VAL A 184 -0.31 -11.23 -13.09
C VAL A 184 0.96 -10.54 -12.66
N ALA A 185 1.76 -11.18 -11.80
CA ALA A 185 3.04 -10.60 -11.40
C ALA A 185 4.06 -10.70 -12.55
N VAL A 186 4.99 -9.76 -12.66
CA VAL A 186 5.98 -9.74 -13.76
C VAL A 186 6.79 -11.04 -13.83
N HIS A 187 7.07 -11.66 -12.69
CA HIS A 187 7.80 -12.94 -12.64
C HIS A 187 6.97 -14.14 -13.13
N GLU A 188 5.63 -14.04 -13.11
CA GLU A 188 4.72 -15.05 -13.67
C GLU A 188 4.61 -14.93 -15.20
N GLU A 189 5.02 -13.78 -15.78
CA GLU A 189 5.15 -13.60 -17.24
C GLU A 189 6.47 -14.16 -17.80
N LEU A 190 7.34 -14.69 -16.94
CA LEU A 190 8.61 -15.30 -17.33
C LEU A 190 8.47 -16.81 -17.49
N ASP A 191 9.09 -17.35 -18.54
CA ASP A 191 9.15 -18.80 -18.75
C ASP A 191 10.10 -19.48 -17.74
N SER A 192 11.06 -18.72 -17.21
CA SER A 192 12.04 -19.16 -16.22
C SER A 192 12.48 -17.98 -15.33
N LEU A 193 12.71 -18.25 -14.05
CA LEU A 193 13.21 -17.28 -13.07
C LEU A 193 14.74 -17.21 -13.01
N ASP A 194 15.45 -18.10 -13.73
CA ASP A 194 16.91 -18.22 -13.69
C ASP A 194 17.62 -17.17 -14.56
N VAL A 195 17.30 -15.89 -14.36
CA VAL A 195 17.76 -14.77 -15.21
C VAL A 195 19.27 -14.49 -15.15
N PHE A 196 20.00 -15.08 -14.20
CA PHE A 196 21.45 -14.94 -14.09
C PHE A 196 22.23 -15.96 -14.93
N SER A 197 21.64 -17.13 -15.19
CA SER A 197 22.28 -18.25 -15.89
C SER A 197 21.63 -18.55 -17.24
N ASP A 198 20.36 -18.17 -17.43
CA ASP A 198 19.63 -18.32 -18.69
C ASP A 198 19.51 -16.98 -19.43
N ALA A 199 20.26 -16.86 -20.54
CA ALA A 199 20.22 -15.69 -21.40
C ALA A 199 18.84 -15.44 -22.02
N ARG A 200 18.03 -16.48 -22.27
CA ARG A 200 16.68 -16.32 -22.82
C ARG A 200 15.74 -15.71 -21.79
N ALA A 201 15.79 -16.20 -20.55
CA ALA A 201 15.04 -15.62 -19.44
C ALA A 201 15.46 -14.17 -19.19
N ALA A 202 16.76 -13.88 -19.23
CA ALA A 202 17.27 -12.52 -19.10
C ALA A 202 16.78 -11.59 -20.23
N ASP A 203 16.77 -12.07 -21.46
CA ASP A 203 16.27 -11.33 -22.62
C ASP A 203 14.75 -11.12 -22.56
N GLN A 204 13.98 -12.10 -22.05
CA GLN A 204 12.54 -11.99 -21.83
C GLN A 204 12.23 -10.93 -20.77
N LEU A 205 12.93 -10.96 -19.63
CA LEU A 205 12.78 -9.94 -18.60
C LEU A 205 13.13 -8.54 -19.13
N ARG A 206 14.23 -8.36 -19.87
CA ARG A 206 14.57 -7.07 -20.51
C ARG A 206 13.51 -6.59 -21.51
N ARG A 207 12.78 -7.49 -22.16
CA ARG A 207 11.66 -7.13 -23.04
C ARG A 207 10.44 -6.71 -22.22
N LEU A 208 10.09 -7.47 -21.18
CA LEU A 208 8.97 -7.15 -20.29
C LEU A 208 9.18 -5.81 -19.57
N GLU A 209 10.36 -5.57 -19.00
CA GLU A 209 10.69 -4.30 -18.35
C GLU A 209 10.51 -3.11 -19.31
N ARG A 210 10.94 -3.25 -20.56
CA ARG A 210 10.71 -2.23 -21.59
C ARG A 210 9.24 -2.08 -21.94
N ASP A 211 8.50 -3.17 -22.14
CA ASP A 211 7.07 -3.14 -22.45
C ASP A 211 6.27 -2.40 -21.37
N TYR A 212 6.56 -2.64 -20.09
CA TYR A 212 5.93 -1.93 -18.98
C TYR A 212 6.26 -0.45 -18.95
N LEU A 213 7.54 -0.09 -19.16
CA LEU A 213 7.98 1.30 -19.12
C LEU A 213 7.50 2.09 -20.34
N ASP A 214 7.55 1.49 -21.53
CA ASP A 214 7.02 2.07 -22.75
C ASP A 214 5.49 2.20 -22.67
N GLY A 215 4.80 1.19 -22.12
CA GLY A 215 3.36 1.24 -21.85
C GLY A 215 2.99 2.34 -20.85
N ARG A 216 3.83 2.56 -19.82
CA ARG A 216 3.67 3.66 -18.86
C ARG A 216 3.88 5.03 -19.50
N ASP A 217 4.89 5.19 -20.34
CA ASP A 217 5.28 6.47 -20.93
C ASP A 217 4.35 6.90 -22.08
N ASN A 218 3.78 5.93 -22.79
CA ASN A 218 2.85 6.17 -23.91
C ASN A 218 1.36 6.02 -23.54
N ALA A 219 1.05 5.90 -22.24
CA ALA A 219 -0.30 5.64 -21.76
C ALA A 219 -1.28 6.76 -22.12
N VAL A 220 -2.49 6.40 -22.54
CA VAL A 220 -3.58 7.37 -22.75
C VAL A 220 -4.21 7.78 -21.41
N THR A 221 -4.27 6.85 -20.47
CA THR A 221 -4.81 7.02 -19.13
C THR A 221 -3.79 6.59 -18.09
N ARG A 222 -3.66 7.38 -17.03
CA ARG A 222 -2.74 7.10 -15.93
C ARG A 222 -3.37 7.41 -14.59
N LEU A 223 -3.39 6.40 -13.73
CA LEU A 223 -3.82 6.52 -12.35
C LEU A 223 -2.57 6.48 -11.46
N ARG A 224 -2.41 7.46 -10.59
CA ARG A 224 -1.28 7.54 -9.67
C ARG A 224 -1.78 7.60 -8.24
N ILE A 225 -1.52 6.54 -7.49
CA ILE A 225 -2.02 6.34 -6.14
C ILE A 225 -0.85 6.45 -5.16
N ASN A 226 -0.98 7.30 -4.16
CA ASN A 226 -0.05 7.33 -3.02
C ASN A 226 -0.58 6.40 -1.93
N LEU A 227 -0.07 5.16 -1.91
CA LEU A 227 -0.47 4.13 -0.95
C LEU A 227 -0.18 4.57 0.49
N SER A 228 1.05 5.05 0.75
CA SER A 228 1.48 5.45 2.09
C SER A 228 0.58 6.54 2.67
N LEU A 229 0.23 7.54 1.86
CA LEU A 229 -0.71 8.60 2.26
C LEU A 229 -2.14 8.07 2.45
N ALA A 230 -2.61 7.17 1.58
CA ALA A 230 -3.94 6.57 1.74
C ALA A 230 -4.09 5.83 3.08
N ILE A 231 -3.07 5.09 3.51
CA ILE A 231 -3.03 4.42 4.81
C ILE A 231 -3.07 5.44 5.95
N ARG A 232 -2.21 6.47 5.90
CA ARG A 232 -2.17 7.52 6.93
C ARG A 232 -3.50 8.28 7.04
N ASN A 233 -4.11 8.62 5.92
CA ASN A 233 -5.45 9.22 5.87
C ASN A 233 -6.55 8.30 6.42
N ALA A 234 -6.40 6.98 6.27
CA ALA A 234 -7.34 6.03 6.88
C ALA A 234 -7.19 5.98 8.40
N PHE A 235 -5.96 6.02 8.92
CA PHE A 235 -5.73 6.14 10.36
C PHE A 235 -6.30 7.46 10.92
N ASP A 236 -6.07 8.58 10.23
CA ASP A 236 -6.61 9.89 10.62
C ASP A 236 -8.14 9.82 10.78
N ARG A 237 -8.84 9.29 9.78
CA ARG A 237 -10.30 9.18 9.78
C ARG A 237 -10.84 8.19 10.81
N LEU A 238 -10.12 7.11 11.08
CA LEU A 238 -10.49 6.17 12.14
C LEU A 238 -10.42 6.85 13.51
N GLN A 239 -9.37 7.60 13.75
CA GLN A 239 -9.19 8.30 15.01
C GLN A 239 -10.18 9.47 15.18
N ASP A 240 -10.54 10.17 14.10
CA ASP A 240 -11.62 11.18 14.13
C ASP A 240 -12.97 10.56 14.53
N GLN A 241 -13.27 9.39 13.96
CA GLN A 241 -14.48 8.63 14.31
C GLN A 241 -14.46 8.22 15.78
N ARG A 242 -13.34 7.72 16.30
CA ARG A 242 -13.20 7.36 17.72
C ARG A 242 -13.38 8.56 18.63
N ALA A 243 -12.78 9.71 18.31
CA ALA A 243 -12.92 10.93 19.08
C ALA A 243 -14.37 11.44 19.13
N SER A 244 -15.11 11.33 18.00
CA SER A 244 -16.52 11.73 17.94
C SER A 244 -17.45 10.86 18.80
N ILE A 245 -17.10 9.59 19.02
CA ILE A 245 -17.89 8.66 19.85
C ILE A 245 -17.66 8.96 21.34
N THR A 246 -16.44 9.32 21.74
CA THR A 246 -16.12 9.60 23.15
C THR A 246 -16.72 10.93 23.66
N MET A 247 -17.08 11.84 22.76
CA MET A 247 -17.66 13.15 23.10
C MET A 247 -19.20 13.22 23.00
N GLY A 248 -19.87 12.13 22.61
CA GLY A 248 -21.34 12.04 22.50
C GLY A 248 -21.95 11.19 23.61
#